data_AF-A0A1S1X593-F1
#
_entry.id   AF-A0A1S1X593-F1
#
_cell.length_a   1.000
_cell.length_b   1.000
_cell.length_c   1.000
_cell.angle_alpha   90.00
_cell.angle_beta   90.00
_cell.angle_gamma   90.00
#
_symmetry.space_group_name_H-M   'P 1'
#
loop_
_entity.id
_entity.type
_entity.pdbx_description
1 polymer ?
#
loop_
_entity_poly.entity_id
_entity_poly.type
_entity_poly.pdbx_seq_one_letter_code
_entity_poly.pdbx_strand_id
1 'polypeptide(L)'
;MTMIKPHLMFGPQGAGKSTHTRGAGQAVHLVIDDWMGQLYGPDLPQPLDFFWVMARVARRNAARGQTFAFEVTPAMFATMEAQFEPATADEFAMAEIVVTDQV
;
A
#
# COMPACT_ATOMS: atom_id res chain seq x y z
N MET A 1 21.82 -12.14 20.29
CA MET A 1 21.08 -11.72 19.07
C MET A 1 19.68 -11.31 19.50
N THR A 2 19.29 -10.06 19.24
CA THR A 2 17.94 -9.59 19.55
C THR A 2 16.98 -10.08 18.46
N MET A 3 15.92 -10.80 18.85
CA MET A 3 14.90 -11.28 17.92
C MET A 3 14.04 -10.10 17.46
N ILE A 4 13.96 -9.86 16.15
CA ILE A 4 13.02 -8.91 15.56
C ILE A 4 11.70 -9.66 15.34
N LYS A 5 10.60 -9.19 15.91
CA LYS A 5 9.25 -9.72 15.65
C LYS A 5 8.52 -8.80 14.67
N PRO A 6 8.13 -9.28 13.47
CA PRO A 6 7.30 -8.50 12.57
C PRO A 6 5.87 -8.36 13.11
N HIS A 7 5.27 -7.18 12.96
CA HIS A 7 3.86 -6.96 13.22
C HIS A 7 3.16 -6.72 11.87
N LEU A 8 2.12 -7.50 11.57
CA LEU A 8 1.36 -7.37 10.33
C LEU A 8 -0.03 -6.82 10.63
N MET A 9 -0.42 -5.76 9.93
CA MET A 9 -1.74 -5.14 10.02
C MET A 9 -2.43 -5.17 8.67
N PHE A 10 -3.65 -5.70 8.60
CA PHE A 10 -4.44 -5.79 7.36
C PHE A 10 -5.88 -5.30 7.59
N GLY A 11 -6.57 -4.99 6.49
CA GLY A 11 -7.92 -4.44 6.47
C GLY A 11 -8.16 -3.55 5.24
N PRO A 12 -9.40 -3.18 4.91
CA PRO A 12 -9.73 -2.40 3.72
C PRO A 12 -9.06 -1.02 3.69
N GLN A 13 -9.00 -0.40 2.50
CA GLN A 13 -8.53 0.99 2.37
C GLN A 13 -9.38 1.89 3.28
N GLY A 14 -8.73 2.74 4.09
CA GLY A 14 -9.41 3.62 5.04
C GLY A 14 -9.75 3.01 6.40
N ALA A 15 -9.46 1.73 6.67
CA ALA A 15 -9.72 1.08 7.97
C ALA A 15 -8.89 1.59 9.16
N GLY A 16 -8.06 2.64 8.98
CA GLY A 16 -7.29 3.24 10.07
C GLY A 16 -5.98 2.54 10.44
N LYS A 17 -5.51 1.55 9.66
CA LYS A 17 -4.24 0.82 9.87
C LYS A 17 -3.04 1.75 10.15
N SER A 18 -2.80 2.71 9.24
CA SER A 18 -1.70 3.68 9.35
C SER A 18 -1.89 4.71 10.48
N THR A 19 -3.12 4.89 10.95
CA THR A 19 -3.45 5.75 12.10
C THR A 19 -3.14 5.02 13.41
N HIS A 20 -3.43 3.72 13.47
CA HIS A 20 -3.21 2.87 14.64
C HIS A 20 -1.73 2.65 14.95
N THR A 21 -0.89 2.47 13.93
CA THR A 21 0.56 2.25 14.09
C THR A 21 1.35 3.51 14.45
N ARG A 22 0.82 4.70 14.16
CA ARG A 22 1.54 5.98 14.35
C ARG A 22 1.92 6.25 15.82
N GLY A 23 1.25 5.60 16.78
CA GLY A 23 1.58 5.65 18.21
C GLY A 23 2.47 4.51 18.72
N ALA A 24 2.76 3.48 17.90
CA ALA A 24 3.57 2.33 18.30
C ALA A 24 5.06 2.65 18.10
N GLY A 25 5.76 2.96 19.19
CA GLY A 25 7.17 3.38 19.15
C GLY A 25 8.15 2.30 18.67
N GLN A 26 9.31 2.78 18.17
CA GLN A 26 10.56 2.06 17.82
C GLN A 26 10.53 0.95 16.76
N ALA A 27 9.37 0.59 16.20
CA ALA A 27 9.30 -0.30 15.04
C ALA A 27 9.55 0.45 13.72
N VAL A 28 10.19 -0.21 12.75
CA VAL A 28 10.30 0.32 11.38
C VAL A 28 8.92 0.17 10.72
N HIS A 29 8.22 1.29 10.53
CA HIS A 29 6.91 1.32 9.88
C HIS A 29 7.09 1.34 8.35
N LEU A 30 6.87 0.20 7.69
CA LEU A 30 6.92 0.07 6.24
C LEU A 30 5.52 0.24 5.65
N VAL A 31 5.07 1.49 5.52
CA VAL A 31 3.79 1.83 4.88
C VAL A 31 4.05 2.61 3.61
N ILE A 32 3.77 1.95 2.48
CA ILE A 32 3.98 2.53 1.15
C ILE A 32 3.14 3.80 0.94
N ASP A 33 1.95 3.88 1.55
CA ASP A 33 1.06 5.03 1.44
C ASP A 33 1.69 6.31 1.99
N ASP A 34 2.44 6.23 3.11
CA ASP A 34 3.09 7.40 3.73
C ASP A 34 4.16 7.96 2.79
N TRP A 35 4.96 7.09 2.16
CA TRP A 35 5.99 7.51 1.21
C TRP A 35 5.39 7.99 -0.11
N MET A 36 4.35 7.31 -0.61
CA MET A 36 3.64 7.72 -1.82
C MET A 36 2.98 9.08 -1.64
N GLY A 37 2.35 9.33 -0.49
CA GLY A 37 1.78 10.63 -0.14
C GLY A 37 2.84 11.73 -0.01
N GLN A 38 3.99 11.43 0.58
CA GLN A 38 5.07 12.42 0.68
C GLN A 38 5.70 12.77 -0.67
N LEU A 39 5.99 11.76 -1.50
CA LEU A 39 6.70 11.96 -2.77
C LEU A 39 5.78 12.48 -3.88
N TYR A 40 4.53 12.03 -3.91
CA TYR A 40 3.62 12.31 -5.02
C TYR A 40 2.37 13.09 -4.61
N GLY A 41 2.03 13.14 -3.31
CA GLY A 41 0.88 13.88 -2.79
C GLY A 41 0.83 15.35 -3.23
N PRO A 42 1.94 16.11 -3.27
CA PRO A 42 1.94 17.48 -3.79
C PRO A 42 1.48 17.60 -5.25
N ASP A 43 1.63 16.54 -6.05
CA ASP A 43 1.21 16.51 -7.45
C ASP A 43 -0.26 16.06 -7.63
N LEU A 44 -0.90 15.55 -6.58
CA LEU A 44 -2.28 15.06 -6.67
C LEU A 44 -3.26 16.23 -6.77
N PRO A 45 -4.20 16.21 -7.75
CA PRO A 45 -5.28 17.18 -7.77
C PRO A 45 -6.13 17.07 -6.49
N GLN A 46 -6.62 18.22 -6.02
CA GLN A 46 -7.56 18.29 -4.90
C GLN A 46 -8.88 18.92 -5.40
N PRO A 47 -10.01 18.18 -5.40
CA PRO A 47 -10.19 16.80 -4.94
C PRO A 47 -9.50 15.75 -5.83
N LEU A 48 -9.26 14.55 -5.26
CA LEU A 48 -8.66 13.44 -5.99
C LEU A 48 -9.54 13.07 -7.20
N ASP A 49 -8.92 13.06 -8.38
CA ASP A 49 -9.56 12.65 -9.62
C ASP A 49 -8.94 11.34 -10.12
N PHE A 50 -9.74 10.28 -10.14
CA PHE A 50 -9.31 8.98 -10.62
C PHE A 50 -8.90 9.00 -12.11
N PHE A 51 -9.59 9.80 -12.94
CA PHE A 51 -9.26 9.92 -14.37
C PHE A 51 -7.88 10.54 -14.57
N TRP A 52 -7.51 11.51 -13.73
CA TRP A 52 -6.17 12.10 -13.73
C TRP A 52 -5.07 11.06 -13.43
N VAL A 53 -5.31 10.18 -12.45
CA VAL A 53 -4.37 9.09 -12.10
C VAL A 53 -4.21 8.12 -13.28
N MET A 54 -5.32 7.71 -13.90
CA MET A 54 -5.31 6.80 -15.05
C MET A 54 -4.58 7.42 -16.25
N ALA A 55 -4.79 8.70 -16.53
CA ALA A 55 -4.09 9.42 -17.59
C ALA A 55 -2.56 9.44 -17.37
N ARG A 56 -2.11 9.60 -16.12
CA ARG A 56 -0.69 9.50 -15.76
C ARG A 56 -0.12 8.11 -16.01
N VAL A 57 -0.83 7.06 -15.59
CA VAL A 57 -0.41 5.67 -15.84
C VAL A 57 -0.28 5.41 -17.34
N ALA A 58 -1.26 5.85 -18.12
CA ALA A 58 -1.23 5.73 -19.58
C ALA A 58 0.00 6.44 -20.19
N ARG A 59 0.28 7.69 -19.77
CA ARG A 59 1.49 8.41 -20.22
C ARG A 59 2.77 7.68 -19.86
N ARG A 60 2.90 7.18 -18.63
CA ARG A 60 4.05 6.40 -18.17
C ARG A 60 4.22 5.11 -19.00
N ASN A 61 3.12 4.40 -19.28
CA ASN A 61 3.12 3.18 -20.07
C ASN A 61 3.52 3.42 -21.54
N ALA A 62 3.13 4.56 -22.10
CA ALA A 62 3.53 4.97 -23.44
C ALA A 62 5.00 5.42 -23.48
N ALA A 63 5.44 6.21 -22.49
CA ALA A 63 6.78 6.79 -22.45
C ALA A 63 7.89 5.76 -22.18
N ARG A 64 7.60 4.67 -21.45
CA ARG A 64 8.54 3.57 -21.12
C ARG A 64 9.96 4.05 -20.78
N GLY A 65 10.07 4.96 -19.80
CA GLY A 65 11.34 5.54 -19.37
C GLY A 65 12.35 4.52 -18.83
N GLN A 66 13.54 4.98 -18.41
CA GLN A 66 14.67 4.12 -18.02
C GLN A 66 14.34 3.11 -16.90
N THR A 67 13.38 3.43 -16.03
CA THR A 67 12.92 2.57 -14.92
C THR A 67 11.64 1.80 -15.24
N PHE A 68 11.21 1.79 -16.50
CA PHE A 68 10.03 1.04 -16.92
C PHE A 68 10.30 -0.47 -16.78
N ALA A 69 9.50 -1.13 -15.95
CA ALA A 69 9.57 -2.58 -15.76
C ALA A 69 8.54 -3.32 -16.62
N PHE A 70 7.26 -2.94 -16.50
CA PHE A 70 6.15 -3.57 -17.21
C PHE A 70 4.97 -2.59 -17.31
N GLU A 71 4.02 -2.88 -18.20
CA GLU A 71 2.82 -2.07 -18.41
C GLU A 71 1.80 -2.26 -17.29
N VAL A 72 1.28 -1.16 -16.73
CA VAL A 72 0.21 -1.22 -15.71
C VAL A 72 -1.13 -0.98 -16.39
N THR A 73 -1.95 -2.03 -16.53
CA THR A 73 -3.24 -1.93 -17.25
C THR A 73 -4.37 -1.46 -16.32
N PRO A 74 -5.48 -0.90 -16.85
CA PRO A 74 -6.66 -0.60 -16.04
C PRO A 74 -7.21 -1.83 -15.30
N ALA A 75 -7.13 -3.02 -15.91
CA ALA A 75 -7.55 -4.27 -15.29
C ALA A 75 -6.72 -4.61 -14.06
N MET A 76 -5.42 -4.30 -14.04
CA MET A 76 -4.56 -4.50 -12.86
C MET A 76 -5.04 -3.68 -11.66
N PHE A 77 -5.50 -2.43 -11.87
CA PHE A 77 -6.09 -1.64 -10.79
C PHE A 77 -7.35 -2.28 -10.22
N ALA A 78 -8.25 -2.77 -11.09
CA ALA A 78 -9.46 -3.46 -10.66
C ALA A 78 -9.16 -4.80 -9.95
N THR A 79 -8.07 -5.44 -10.35
CA THR A 79 -7.70 -6.78 -9.88
C THR A 79 -6.89 -6.74 -8.59
N MET A 80 -6.06 -5.72 -8.36
CA MET A 80 -5.29 -5.56 -7.12
C MET A 80 -6.17 -5.50 -5.87
N GLU A 81 -7.36 -4.90 -5.97
CA GLU A 81 -8.38 -4.93 -4.90
C GLU A 81 -8.94 -6.35 -4.68
N ALA A 82 -9.06 -7.15 -5.74
CA ALA A 82 -9.65 -8.49 -5.69
C ALA A 82 -8.64 -9.60 -5.35
N GLN A 83 -7.34 -9.37 -5.56
CA GLN A 83 -6.25 -10.33 -5.34
C GLN A 83 -5.56 -10.14 -3.98
N PHE A 84 -6.25 -9.57 -3.00
CA PHE A 84 -5.76 -9.64 -1.64
C PHE A 84 -5.62 -11.11 -1.22
N GLU A 85 -4.38 -11.57 -1.06
CA GLU A 85 -4.07 -12.86 -0.46
C GLU A 85 -3.84 -12.64 1.04
N PRO A 86 -4.65 -13.28 1.91
CA PRO A 86 -4.37 -13.25 3.33
C PRO A 86 -3.03 -13.96 3.60
N ALA A 87 -2.29 -13.46 4.58
CA ALA A 87 -1.05 -14.11 5.00
C ALA A 87 -1.30 -15.58 5.36
N THR A 88 -0.31 -16.41 5.05
CA THR A 88 -0.33 -17.85 5.30
C THR A 88 -0.16 -18.15 6.80
N ALA A 89 -0.49 -19.38 7.21
CA ALA A 89 -0.33 -19.82 8.60
C ALA A 89 1.13 -19.71 9.10
N ASP A 90 2.11 -19.94 8.23
CA ASP A 90 3.52 -19.83 8.56
C ASP A 90 3.95 -18.37 8.75
N GLU A 91 3.41 -17.45 7.94
CA GLU A 91 3.62 -16.00 8.11
C GLU A 91 2.96 -15.49 9.39
N PHE A 92 1.77 -16.02 9.74
CA PHE A 92 1.10 -15.74 11.00
C PHE A 92 1.84 -16.29 12.21
N ALA A 93 2.50 -17.45 12.11
CA ALA A 93 3.28 -18.01 13.21
C ALA A 93 4.50 -17.15 13.58
N MET A 94 4.99 -16.36 12.62
CA MET A 94 6.14 -15.47 12.80
C MET A 94 5.77 -14.03 13.13
N ALA A 95 4.51 -13.64 12.90
CA ALA A 95 4.04 -12.27 13.07
C ALA A 95 3.11 -12.11 14.27
N GLU A 96 3.18 -10.95 14.92
CA GLU A 96 2.09 -10.50 15.79
C GLU A 96 1.05 -9.78 14.92
N ILE A 97 -0.15 -10.36 14.83
CA ILE A 97 -1.21 -9.87 13.96
C ILE A 97 -2.10 -8.93 14.77
N VAL A 98 -2.29 -7.72 14.24
CA VAL A 98 -3.26 -6.77 14.77
C VAL A 98 -4.31 -6.50 13.69
N VAL A 99 -5.52 -6.98 13.94
CA VAL A 99 -6.66 -6.86 13.03
C VAL A 99 -7.47 -5.62 13.43
N THR A 100 -7.67 -4.68 12.51
CA THR A 100 -8.36 -3.42 12.80
C THR A 100 -9.80 -3.36 12.29
N ASP A 101 -10.33 -4.42 11.67
CA ASP A 101 -11.72 -4.50 11.20
C ASP A 101 -12.66 -5.13 12.23
N GLN A 102 -12.75 -4.52 13.41
CA GLN A 102 -13.85 -4.84 14.34
C GLN A 102 -15.08 -3.99 14.00
N VAL A 103 -15.84 -4.39 12.97
CA VAL A 103 -17.30 -4.16 12.83
C VAL A 103 -17.94 -5.35 12.15
#